data_AF-A0ABD0QCT8-F1
#
_entry.id   AF-A0ABD0QCT8-F1
#
_cell.length_a   1.000
_cell.length_b   1.000
_cell.length_c   1.000
_cell.angle_alpha   90.00
_cell.angle_beta   90.00
_cell.angle_gamma   90.00
#
_symmetry.space_group_name_H-M   'P 1'
#
loop_
_entity.id
_entity.type
_entity.pdbx_description
1 polymer ?
#
loop_
_entity_poly.entity_id
_entity_poly.type
_entity_poly.pdbx_seq_one_letter_code
_entity_poly.pdbx_strand_id
1 'polypeptide(L)'
;HIKTFLDTEGIPYRNYELLSQMDITECFTEGDQVGELLLDFLTEVIEFSKNAPEDLKKGVLDILRHPDCSKEVDGRIIFNNNLGVLVVEP
;
A
#
# COMPACT_ATOMS: atom_id res chain seq x y z
N HIS A 1 7.56 5.29 13.05
CA HIS A 1 8.33 4.35 13.89
C HIS A 1 9.84 4.50 13.72
N ILE A 2 10.43 4.36 12.52
CA ILE A 2 11.90 4.46 12.34
C ILE A 2 12.43 5.88 12.59
N LYS A 3 11.83 6.93 12.01
CA LYS A 3 12.25 8.33 12.21
C LYS A 3 12.26 8.71 13.71
N THR A 4 11.16 8.42 14.40
CA THR A 4 11.02 8.63 15.86
C THR A 4 12.12 7.92 16.66
N PHE A 5 12.49 6.70 16.27
CA PHE A 5 13.60 5.99 16.90
C PHE A 5 14.93 6.73 16.70
N LEU A 6 15.26 7.13 15.46
CA LEU A 6 16.48 7.89 15.17
C LEU A 6 16.52 9.23 15.93
N ASP A 7 15.39 9.94 15.99
CA ASP A 7 15.25 11.18 16.76
C ASP A 7 15.48 10.95 18.26
N THR A 8 14.95 9.86 18.80
CA THR A 8 15.07 9.50 20.24
C THR A 8 16.51 9.14 20.60
N GLU A 9 17.20 8.42 19.73
CA GLU A 9 18.61 8.01 19.92
C GLU A 9 19.61 9.13 19.54
N GLY A 10 19.14 10.28 19.06
CA GLY A 10 20.00 11.38 18.63
C GLY A 10 20.85 11.04 17.39
N ILE A 11 20.42 10.07 16.59
CA ILE A 11 21.14 9.62 15.39
C ILE A 11 20.81 10.58 14.24
N PRO A 12 21.80 11.30 13.68
CA PRO A 12 21.56 12.20 12.55
C PRO A 12 21.21 11.42 11.28
N TYR A 13 20.18 11.86 10.57
CA TYR A 13 19.79 11.30 9.28
C TYR A 13 19.21 12.37 8.35
N ARG A 14 19.24 12.08 7.05
CA ARG A 14 18.46 12.79 6.04
C ARG A 14 17.27 11.94 5.62
N ASN A 15 16.12 12.57 5.43
CA ASN A 15 14.91 11.92 4.95
C ASN A 15 14.53 12.46 3.58
N TYR A 16 14.28 11.56 2.63
CA TYR A 16 13.77 11.87 1.31
C TYR A 16 12.47 11.10 1.09
N GLU A 17 11.48 11.77 0.54
CA GLU A 17 10.22 11.14 0.12
C GLU A 17 10.21 11.03 -1.40
N LEU A 18 9.99 9.81 -1.89
CA LEU A 18 9.92 9.52 -3.30
C LEU A 18 8.48 9.18 -3.65
N LEU A 19 7.95 9.90 -4.64
CA LEU A 19 6.65 9.57 -5.21
C LEU A 19 6.74 8.18 -5.84
N SER A 20 5.90 7.27 -5.38
CA SER A 20 5.80 5.92 -5.92
C SER A 20 4.34 5.49 -5.92
N GLN A 21 3.97 4.74 -6.95
CA GLN A 21 2.60 4.43 -7.29
C GLN A 21 2.49 2.95 -7.63
N MET A 22 1.35 2.37 -7.33
CA MET A 22 1.02 0.99 -7.70
C MET A 22 -0.35 1.01 -8.37
N ASP A 23 -0.45 0.52 -9.60
CA ASP A 23 -1.75 0.30 -10.23
C ASP A 23 -2.38 -0.93 -9.57
N ILE A 24 -3.54 -0.75 -8.95
CA ILE A 24 -4.30 -1.78 -8.27
C ILE A 24 -5.68 -1.98 -8.90
N THR A 25 -5.86 -1.54 -10.16
CA THR A 25 -7.15 -1.58 -10.85
C THR A 25 -7.73 -2.99 -10.89
N GLU A 26 -6.89 -3.98 -11.15
CA GLU A 26 -7.28 -5.38 -11.27
C GLU A 26 -7.79 -5.97 -9.94
N CYS A 27 -7.46 -5.40 -8.77
CA CYS A 27 -8.02 -5.81 -7.46
C CYS A 27 -9.55 -5.67 -7.39
N PHE A 28 -10.14 -4.82 -8.25
CA PHE A 28 -11.58 -4.55 -8.28
C PHE A 28 -12.31 -5.38 -9.36
N THR A 29 -11.60 -6.26 -10.06
CA THR A 29 -12.17 -7.17 -11.05
C THR A 29 -12.21 -8.57 -10.46
N GLU A 30 -13.41 -9.06 -10.15
CA GLU A 30 -13.60 -10.37 -9.52
C GLU A 30 -13.02 -11.50 -10.39
N GLY A 31 -12.14 -12.31 -9.80
CA GLY A 31 -11.50 -13.44 -10.47
C GLY A 31 -10.32 -13.09 -11.36
N ASP A 32 -9.90 -11.81 -11.42
CA ASP A 32 -8.68 -11.43 -12.12
C ASP A 32 -7.43 -11.93 -11.37
N GLN A 33 -6.60 -12.73 -12.03
CA GLN A 33 -5.45 -13.38 -11.39
C GLN A 33 -4.40 -12.38 -10.87
N VAL A 34 -4.20 -11.25 -11.57
CA VAL A 34 -3.27 -10.20 -11.12
C VAL A 34 -3.85 -9.48 -9.92
N GLY A 35 -5.16 -9.17 -9.97
CA GLY A 35 -5.89 -8.59 -8.85
C GLY A 35 -5.80 -9.43 -7.58
N GLU A 36 -6.00 -10.75 -7.69
CA GLU A 36 -5.90 -11.66 -6.54
C GLU A 36 -4.49 -11.67 -5.93
N LEU A 37 -3.44 -11.71 -6.74
CA LEU A 37 -2.05 -11.66 -6.26
C LEU A 37 -1.68 -10.30 -5.65
N LEU A 38 -2.22 -9.21 -6.18
CA LEU A 38 -2.03 -7.88 -5.61
C LEU A 38 -2.74 -7.74 -4.26
N LEU A 39 -3.92 -8.32 -4.10
CA LEU A 39 -4.61 -8.37 -2.81
C LEU A 39 -3.82 -9.17 -1.78
N ASP A 40 -3.25 -10.31 -2.18
CA ASP A 40 -2.34 -11.07 -1.30
C ASP A 40 -1.14 -10.23 -0.86
N PHE A 41 -0.54 -9.48 -1.79
CA PHE A 41 0.58 -8.60 -1.51
C PHE A 41 0.21 -7.44 -0.55
N LEU A 42 -0.91 -6.77 -0.81
CA LEU A 42 -1.36 -5.59 -0.03
C LEU A 42 -1.81 -5.95 1.38
N THR A 43 -2.36 -7.17 1.55
CA THR A 43 -2.85 -7.66 2.85
C THR A 43 -1.84 -8.51 3.59
N GLU A 44 -0.74 -8.91 2.94
CA GLU A 44 0.25 -9.86 3.41
C GLU A 44 -0.36 -11.23 3.80
N VAL A 45 -1.47 -11.61 3.15
CA VAL A 45 -2.20 -12.87 3.39
C VAL A 45 -2.33 -13.66 2.09
N ILE A 46 -1.84 -14.90 2.09
CA ILE A 46 -1.94 -15.79 0.92
C ILE A 46 -3.40 -16.15 0.65
N GLU A 47 -3.82 -16.02 -0.60
CA GLU A 47 -5.18 -16.22 -1.08
C GLU A 47 -6.22 -15.44 -0.26
N PHE A 48 -5.94 -14.17 0.03
CA PHE A 48 -6.76 -13.30 0.87
C PHE A 48 -8.24 -13.34 0.47
N SER A 49 -8.54 -13.12 -0.81
CA SER A 49 -9.92 -13.07 -1.30
C SER A 49 -10.71 -14.35 -1.14
N LYS A 50 -10.04 -15.50 -0.98
CA LYS A 50 -10.69 -16.81 -0.77
C LYS A 50 -10.90 -17.11 0.70
N ASN A 51 -10.01 -16.62 1.55
CA ASN A 51 -9.93 -16.98 2.96
C ASN A 51 -10.55 -15.92 3.89
N ALA A 52 -10.61 -14.67 3.45
CA ALA A 52 -11.16 -13.58 4.24
C ALA A 52 -12.70 -13.66 4.32
N PRO A 53 -13.29 -13.31 5.46
CA PRO A 53 -14.72 -13.03 5.55
C PRO A 53 -15.14 -11.97 4.52
N GLU A 54 -16.33 -12.12 3.93
CA GLU A 54 -16.80 -11.26 2.85
C GLU A 54 -16.90 -9.78 3.26
N ASP A 55 -17.31 -9.52 4.50
CA ASP A 55 -17.37 -8.18 5.08
C ASP A 55 -15.99 -7.55 5.24
N LEU A 56 -14.99 -8.35 5.64
CA LEU A 56 -13.60 -7.91 5.70
C LEU A 56 -13.03 -7.62 4.30
N LYS A 57 -13.25 -8.51 3.33
CA LYS A 57 -12.81 -8.32 1.94
C LYS A 57 -13.38 -7.04 1.36
N LYS A 58 -14.69 -6.81 1.54
CA LYS A 58 -15.34 -5.57 1.12
C LYS A 58 -14.75 -4.34 1.80
N GLY A 59 -14.52 -4.40 3.12
CA GLY A 59 -13.90 -3.31 3.87
C GLY A 59 -12.49 -2.97 3.37
N VAL A 60 -11.69 -3.98 3.02
CA VAL A 60 -10.35 -3.78 2.42
C VAL A 60 -10.46 -3.08 1.07
N LEU A 61 -11.34 -3.56 0.17
CA LEU A 61 -11.53 -2.93 -1.14
C LEU A 61 -12.03 -1.48 -1.03
N ASP A 62 -12.94 -1.21 -0.09
CA ASP A 62 -13.45 0.14 0.18
C ASP A 62 -12.32 1.08 0.65
N ILE A 63 -11.44 0.61 1.54
CA ILE A 63 -10.27 1.37 1.99
C ILE A 63 -9.27 1.57 0.84
N LEU A 64 -8.97 0.53 0.06
CA LEU A 64 -8.04 0.62 -1.07
C LEU A 64 -8.51 1.64 -2.12
N ARG A 65 -9.82 1.83 -2.29
CA ARG A 65 -10.39 2.85 -3.19
C ARG A 65 -10.55 4.23 -2.55
N HIS A 66 -10.39 4.34 -1.23
CA HIS A 66 -10.55 5.61 -0.52
C HIS A 66 -9.51 6.65 -1.01
N PRO A 67 -9.87 7.94 -1.13
CA PRO A 67 -8.96 9.00 -1.58
C PRO A 67 -7.68 9.15 -0.76
N ASP A 68 -7.67 8.70 0.49
CA ASP A 68 -6.48 8.71 1.35
C ASP A 68 -5.46 7.63 0.97
N CYS A 69 -5.91 6.56 0.28
CA CYS A 69 -5.07 5.44 -0.15
C CYS A 69 -4.77 5.49 -1.64
N SER A 70 -5.77 5.79 -2.47
CA SER A 70 -5.65 5.73 -3.92
C SER A 70 -6.32 6.93 -4.60
N LYS A 71 -5.96 7.15 -5.86
CA LYS A 71 -6.60 8.12 -6.76
C LYS A 71 -7.02 7.42 -8.04
N GLU A 72 -8.12 7.87 -8.63
CA GLU A 72 -8.51 7.42 -9.97
C GLU A 72 -7.85 8.34 -11.02
N VAL A 73 -7.12 7.76 -11.98
CA VAL A 73 -6.44 8.47 -13.07
C VAL A 73 -6.69 7.70 -14.35
N ASP A 74 -7.31 8.35 -15.34
CA ASP A 74 -7.64 7.73 -16.63
C ASP A 74 -8.39 6.38 -16.50
N GLY A 75 -9.28 6.29 -15.51
CA GLY A 75 -10.06 5.09 -15.19
C GLY A 75 -9.27 3.97 -14.47
N ARG A 76 -8.02 4.23 -14.10
CA ARG A 76 -7.17 3.32 -13.32
C ARG A 76 -7.13 3.73 -11.85
N ILE A 77 -7.07 2.76 -10.94
CA ILE A 77 -6.97 3.01 -9.49
C ILE A 77 -5.51 2.92 -9.08
N ILE A 78 -4.93 4.09 -8.78
CA ILE A 78 -3.51 4.26 -8.48
C ILE A 78 -3.32 4.42 -6.97
N PHE A 79 -2.82 3.37 -6.33
CA PHE A 79 -2.47 3.35 -4.91
C PHE A 79 -1.20 4.15 -4.64
N ASN A 80 -1.23 4.93 -3.56
CA ASN A 80 -0.08 5.67 -3.06
C ASN A 80 0.89 4.71 -2.38
N ASN A 81 2.01 4.46 -3.04
CA ASN A 81 3.09 3.60 -2.55
C ASN A 81 4.37 4.42 -2.31
N ASN A 82 4.24 5.67 -1.86
CA ASN A 82 5.38 6.56 -1.62
C ASN A 82 6.42 5.90 -0.71
N LEU A 83 7.69 6.10 -1.07
CA LEU A 83 8.81 5.51 -0.36
C LEU A 83 9.53 6.58 0.47
N GLY A 84 9.90 6.22 1.70
CA GLY A 84 10.80 7.01 2.53
C GLY A 84 12.21 6.45 2.47
N VAL A 85 13.19 7.28 2.08
CA VAL A 85 14.61 6.95 2.11
C VAL A 85 15.26 7.70 3.26
N LEU A 86 15.83 6.94 4.20
CA LEU A 86 16.58 7.48 5.33
C LEU A 86 18.07 7.21 5.12
N VAL A 87 18.86 8.27 5.01
CA VAL A 87 20.33 8.19 4.93
C VAL A 87 20.89 8.56 6.28
N VAL A 88 21.40 7.58 7.01
CA VAL A 88 22.03 7.78 8.32
C VAL A 88 23.43 8.32 8.11
N GLU A 89 23.76 9.39 8.83
CA GLU A 89 25.09 10.01 8.77
C GLU A 89 26.07 9.27 9.72
N PRO A 90 27.39 9.33 9.45
CA PRO A 90 28.42 8.69 10.28
C PRO A 90 28.48 9.19 11.72
#